data_AF-A0A7D4PMV7-F1
#
_entry.id   AF-A0A7D4PMV7-F1
#
_cell.length_a   1.000
_cell.length_b   1.000
_cell.length_c   1.000
_cell.angle_alpha   90.00
_cell.angle_beta   90.00
_cell.angle_gamma   90.00
#
_symmetry.space_group_name_H-M   'P 1'
#
loop_
_entity.id
_entity.type
_entity.pdbx_description
1 polymer ?
#
loop_
_entity_poly.entity_id
_entity_poly.type
_entity_poly.pdbx_seq_one_letter_code
_entity_poly.pdbx_strand_id
1 'polypeptide(L)'
;MTENTRARVRRPTLLATGIAAGAALALGAPLAASAHVHVDPGTAAAGTTSTLTFAFSHGCEGAATTALVVEIPDAAANATPIVAGGWSVDRELGDDGVPTTVTYTADTPVEDGLKATVSMDVLFEEDAADTTVAFPIVQQCEEGENAWVEIAEEGEDAHELDSPAPVVAVGAVAAEDDHGHADAADEEAEAAGDAHADAAGTTADASSVSGGDPVARWLAGAGLAAGLAALIVVIVRGRPRRS
;
A
#
# COMPACT_ATOMS: atom_id res chain seq x y z
N MET A 1 -19.46 73.76 -19.52
CA MET A 1 -19.12 72.67 -20.46
C MET A 1 -17.64 72.42 -20.30
N THR A 2 -17.14 71.34 -19.71
CA THR A 2 -17.62 69.95 -19.62
C THR A 2 -16.95 69.31 -18.40
N GLU A 3 -17.74 68.63 -17.57
CA GLU A 3 -17.25 67.70 -16.54
C GLU A 3 -16.43 66.58 -17.19
N ASN A 4 -15.30 66.22 -16.58
CA ASN A 4 -14.56 65.01 -16.96
C ASN A 4 -14.31 64.16 -15.71
N THR A 5 -15.29 63.32 -15.40
CA THR A 5 -15.26 62.33 -14.33
C THR A 5 -14.23 61.24 -14.65
N ARG A 6 -13.07 61.27 -14.00
CA ARG A 6 -12.15 60.12 -14.00
C ARG A 6 -12.61 59.10 -12.96
N ALA A 7 -13.26 58.04 -13.42
CA ALA A 7 -13.58 56.87 -12.60
C ALA A 7 -12.30 56.19 -12.10
N ARG A 8 -12.09 56.17 -10.77
CA ARG A 8 -11.10 55.29 -10.13
C ARG A 8 -11.61 53.86 -10.17
N VAL A 9 -11.07 53.06 -11.09
CA VAL A 9 -11.29 51.61 -11.10
C VAL A 9 -10.57 51.00 -9.90
N ARG A 10 -11.31 50.69 -8.84
CA ARG A 10 -10.82 49.88 -7.71
C ARG A 10 -10.83 48.41 -8.15
N ARG A 11 -9.64 47.80 -8.31
CA ARG A 11 -9.47 46.35 -8.48
C ARG A 11 -8.67 45.78 -7.29
N PRO A 12 -9.29 45.41 -6.16
CA PRO A 12 -8.62 44.54 -5.18
C PRO A 12 -9.34 43.19 -4.97
N THR A 13 -10.50 42.93 -5.57
CA THR A 13 -11.34 41.79 -5.17
C THR A 13 -11.00 40.46 -5.84
N LEU A 14 -10.09 40.42 -6.82
CA LEU A 14 -9.81 39.20 -7.60
C LEU A 14 -8.64 38.35 -7.05
N LEU A 15 -7.86 38.86 -6.10
CA LEU A 15 -6.72 38.12 -5.53
C LEU A 15 -7.10 37.31 -4.27
N ALA A 16 -8.17 37.70 -3.56
CA ALA A 16 -8.57 37.03 -2.32
C ALA A 16 -9.30 35.69 -2.55
N THR A 17 -9.99 35.54 -3.69
CA THR A 17 -10.74 34.31 -4.02
C THR A 17 -9.86 33.14 -4.44
N GLY A 18 -8.68 33.39 -5.03
CA GLY A 18 -7.77 32.33 -5.46
C GLY A 18 -7.08 31.60 -4.30
N ILE A 19 -6.74 32.31 -3.22
CA ILE A 19 -6.07 31.73 -2.06
C ILE A 19 -7.05 30.88 -1.22
N ALA A 20 -8.30 31.33 -1.09
CA ALA A 20 -9.34 30.58 -0.37
C ALA A 20 -9.70 29.26 -1.07
N ALA A 21 -9.77 29.26 -2.41
CA ALA A 21 -10.05 28.04 -3.18
C ALA A 21 -8.91 27.02 -3.14
N GLY A 22 -7.65 27.48 -3.18
CA GLY A 22 -6.48 26.59 -3.06
C GLY A 22 -6.31 25.97 -1.67
N ALA A 23 -6.62 26.72 -0.60
CA ALA A 23 -6.56 26.22 0.78
C ALA A 23 -7.66 25.18 1.07
N ALA A 24 -8.86 25.33 0.50
CA ALA A 24 -9.93 24.36 0.64
C ALA A 24 -9.61 23.01 -0.05
N LEU A 25 -8.91 23.04 -1.19
CA LEU A 25 -8.51 21.83 -1.91
C LEU A 25 -7.34 21.09 -1.22
N ALA A 26 -6.46 21.81 -0.53
CA ALA A 26 -5.36 21.21 0.25
C ALA A 26 -5.82 20.59 1.58
N LEU A 27 -6.93 21.06 2.14
CA LEU A 27 -7.56 20.49 3.35
C LEU A 27 -8.54 19.35 3.04
N GLY A 28 -8.92 19.18 1.77
CA GLY A 28 -9.78 18.11 1.26
C GLY A 28 -9.01 16.99 0.55
N ALA A 29 -7.68 16.94 0.68
CA ALA A 29 -6.96 15.70 0.37
C ALA A 29 -7.62 14.59 1.21
N PRO A 30 -7.97 13.43 0.61
CA PRO A 30 -8.69 12.40 1.33
C PRO A 30 -7.86 12.02 2.55
N LEU A 31 -8.36 12.34 3.74
CA LEU A 31 -7.94 11.71 4.99
C LEU A 31 -8.50 10.28 5.05
N ALA A 32 -8.60 9.60 3.90
CA ALA A 32 -8.64 8.16 3.83
C ALA A 32 -7.22 7.66 4.20
N ALA A 33 -6.81 7.94 5.44
CA ALA A 33 -5.83 7.12 6.09
C ALA A 33 -6.42 5.71 6.06
N SER A 34 -5.72 4.80 5.39
CA SER A 34 -6.18 3.45 5.13
C SER A 34 -6.56 2.75 6.45
N ALA A 35 -7.86 2.69 6.75
CA ALA A 35 -8.41 1.95 7.87
C ALA A 35 -8.54 0.45 7.57
N HIS A 36 -8.47 0.08 6.28
CA HIS A 36 -8.56 -1.30 5.82
C HIS A 36 -7.36 -2.13 6.28
N VAL A 37 -7.60 -3.41 6.55
CA VAL A 37 -6.53 -4.40 6.66
C VAL A 37 -5.98 -4.66 5.27
N HIS A 38 -4.65 -4.71 5.13
CA HIS A 38 -3.96 -5.01 3.87
C HIS A 38 -3.12 -6.26 3.99
N VAL A 39 -2.89 -6.94 2.87
CA VAL A 39 -1.99 -8.09 2.77
C VAL A 39 -0.72 -7.72 2.00
N ASP A 40 0.42 -8.20 2.48
CA ASP A 40 1.72 -8.10 1.81
C ASP A 40 2.46 -9.46 1.88
N PRO A 41 3.02 -9.97 0.76
CA PRO A 41 2.90 -9.43 -0.58
C PRO A 41 1.47 -9.57 -1.13
N GLY A 42 1.05 -8.65 -1.99
CA GLY A 42 -0.24 -8.74 -2.72
C GLY A 42 -0.23 -9.72 -3.90
N THR A 43 0.87 -10.47 -4.08
CA THR A 43 1.05 -11.44 -5.17
C THR A 43 1.76 -12.69 -4.66
N ALA A 44 1.36 -13.86 -5.15
CA ALA A 44 2.00 -15.15 -4.86
C ALA A 44 2.01 -16.05 -6.12
N ALA A 45 2.76 -17.15 -6.11
CA ALA A 45 2.73 -18.14 -7.19
C ALA A 45 1.93 -19.38 -6.77
N ALA A 46 1.11 -19.92 -7.67
CA ALA A 46 0.37 -21.16 -7.44
C ALA A 46 1.32 -22.35 -7.23
N GLY A 47 0.91 -23.32 -6.41
CA GLY A 47 1.71 -24.50 -6.07
C GLY A 47 2.90 -24.24 -5.14
N THR A 48 3.05 -23.02 -4.61
CA THR A 48 4.16 -22.66 -3.71
C THR A 48 3.67 -22.06 -2.41
N THR A 49 4.51 -22.18 -1.38
CA THR A 49 4.28 -21.51 -0.10
C THR A 49 4.80 -20.07 -0.15
N SER A 50 3.95 -19.12 0.22
CA SER A 50 4.29 -17.71 0.38
C SER A 50 3.94 -17.23 1.79
N THR A 51 4.83 -16.48 2.44
CA THR A 51 4.51 -15.82 3.70
C THR A 51 3.66 -14.58 3.42
N LEU A 52 2.41 -14.59 3.87
CA LEU A 52 1.50 -13.45 3.81
C LEU A 52 1.47 -12.73 5.16
N THR A 53 1.49 -11.41 5.12
CA THR A 53 1.40 -10.54 6.29
C THR A 53 0.21 -9.61 6.17
N PHE A 54 -0.71 -9.72 7.12
CA PHE A 54 -1.87 -8.85 7.24
C PHE A 54 -1.56 -7.71 8.21
N ALA A 55 -1.84 -6.48 7.81
CA ALA A 55 -1.47 -5.28 8.56
C ALA A 55 -2.65 -4.32 8.72
N PHE A 56 -2.73 -3.68 9.89
CA PHE A 56 -3.65 -2.58 10.19
C PHE A 56 -2.92 -1.46 10.93
N SER A 57 -3.48 -0.25 10.90
CA SER A 57 -2.95 0.91 11.65
C SER A 57 -3.99 1.66 12.47
N HIS A 58 -5.24 1.20 12.43
CA HIS A 58 -6.36 1.82 13.13
C HIS A 58 -7.23 0.78 13.81
N GLY A 59 -7.84 1.19 14.91
CA GLY A 59 -8.86 0.43 15.60
C GLY A 59 -10.26 0.59 14.99
N CYS A 60 -11.25 -0.08 15.58
CA CYS A 60 -12.65 0.00 15.17
C CYS A 60 -13.25 1.26 15.76
N GLU A 61 -13.59 2.24 14.91
CA GLU A 61 -14.07 3.56 15.35
C GLU A 61 -13.15 4.23 16.41
N GLY A 62 -11.85 3.91 16.40
CA GLY A 62 -10.84 4.39 17.35
C GLY A 62 -10.64 3.52 18.61
N ALA A 63 -11.41 2.45 18.80
CA ALA A 63 -11.23 1.49 19.89
C ALA A 63 -10.06 0.52 19.62
N ALA A 64 -9.29 0.14 20.65
CA ALA A 64 -8.11 -0.69 20.48
C ALA A 64 -8.45 -2.08 19.91
N THR A 65 -7.61 -2.59 19.01
CA THR A 65 -7.80 -3.91 18.37
C THR A 65 -7.37 -5.02 19.32
N THR A 66 -8.24 -6.01 19.50
CA THR A 66 -8.00 -7.16 20.38
C THR A 66 -7.71 -8.43 19.60
N ALA A 67 -8.25 -8.57 18.38
CA ALA A 67 -8.00 -9.72 17.53
C ALA A 67 -8.15 -9.44 16.03
N LEU A 68 -7.46 -10.24 15.22
CA LEU A 68 -7.77 -10.45 13.80
C LEU A 68 -8.20 -11.90 13.59
N VAL A 69 -9.40 -12.08 13.03
CA VAL A 69 -9.93 -13.38 12.63
C VAL A 69 -9.86 -13.44 11.12
N VAL A 70 -9.04 -14.36 10.60
CA VAL A 70 -8.81 -14.55 9.17
C VAL A 70 -9.53 -15.82 8.72
N GLU A 71 -10.43 -15.69 7.76
CA GLU A 71 -11.01 -16.82 7.05
C GLU A 71 -10.02 -17.31 5.99
N ILE A 72 -9.75 -18.62 5.97
CA ILE A 72 -8.83 -19.23 5.03
C ILE A 72 -9.63 -19.68 3.80
N PRO A 73 -9.33 -19.15 2.61
CA PRO A 73 -10.08 -19.47 1.41
C PRO A 73 -9.78 -20.89 0.92
N ASP A 74 -10.74 -21.52 0.23
CA ASP A 74 -10.59 -22.86 -0.36
C ASP A 74 -9.41 -22.97 -1.36
N ALA A 75 -8.97 -21.84 -1.92
CA ALA A 75 -7.81 -21.76 -2.82
C ALA A 75 -6.46 -21.97 -2.08
N ALA A 76 -6.46 -21.99 -0.75
CA ALA A 76 -5.28 -22.28 0.06
C ALA A 76 -5.26 -23.78 0.41
N ALA A 77 -4.35 -24.52 -0.23
CA ALA A 77 -4.07 -25.92 0.08
C ALA A 77 -3.57 -26.13 1.52
N ASN A 78 -2.93 -25.10 2.08
CA ASN A 78 -2.56 -25.04 3.48
C ASN A 78 -2.40 -23.60 3.95
N ALA A 79 -2.70 -23.35 5.23
CA ALA A 79 -2.32 -22.13 5.92
C ALA A 79 -1.64 -22.48 7.25
N THR A 80 -0.41 -22.02 7.45
CA THR A 80 0.36 -22.23 8.68
C THR A 80 0.60 -20.88 9.35
N PRO A 81 -0.11 -20.56 10.45
CA PRO A 81 0.09 -19.32 11.18
C PRO A 81 1.48 -19.21 11.78
N ILE A 82 2.09 -18.02 11.67
CA ILE A 82 3.36 -17.69 12.33
C ILE A 82 3.04 -17.11 13.71
N VAL A 83 3.56 -17.76 14.75
CA VAL A 83 3.42 -17.29 16.13
C VAL A 83 4.52 -16.25 16.41
N ALA A 84 4.18 -14.97 16.26
CA ALA A 84 5.02 -13.85 16.64
C ALA A 84 4.76 -13.40 18.08
N GLY A 85 5.74 -12.77 18.73
CA GLY A 85 5.56 -12.23 20.08
C GLY A 85 4.48 -11.16 20.14
N GLY A 86 3.68 -11.15 21.21
CA GLY A 86 2.56 -10.24 21.38
C GLY A 86 1.24 -10.76 20.82
N TRP A 87 1.23 -11.96 20.23
CA TRP A 87 0.04 -12.61 19.69
C TRP A 87 -0.08 -14.05 20.21
N SER A 88 -1.29 -14.39 20.61
CA SER A 88 -1.75 -15.77 20.79
C SER A 88 -2.51 -16.21 19.54
N VAL A 89 -2.36 -17.48 19.12
CA VAL A 89 -2.96 -18.00 17.89
C VAL A 89 -3.85 -19.20 18.18
N ASP A 90 -5.08 -19.16 17.67
CA ASP A 90 -6.03 -20.28 17.65
C ASP A 90 -6.42 -20.63 16.21
N ARG A 91 -6.82 -21.89 15.97
CA ARG A 91 -7.15 -22.41 14.64
C ARG A 91 -8.34 -23.34 14.71
N GLU A 92 -9.31 -23.11 13.85
CA GLU A 92 -10.33 -24.09 13.51
C GLU A 92 -9.87 -24.88 12.29
N LEU A 93 -9.85 -26.21 12.41
CA LEU A 93 -9.40 -27.11 11.35
C LEU A 93 -10.59 -27.75 10.64
N GLY A 94 -10.52 -27.84 9.32
CA GLY A 94 -11.41 -28.62 8.49
C GLY A 94 -11.18 -30.13 8.60
N ASP A 95 -12.02 -30.91 7.91
CA ASP A 95 -11.96 -32.38 7.90
C ASP A 95 -10.65 -32.94 7.30
N ASP A 96 -9.99 -32.15 6.45
CA ASP A 96 -8.70 -32.44 5.83
C ASP A 96 -7.49 -32.02 6.69
N GLY A 97 -7.74 -31.39 7.84
CA GLY A 97 -6.72 -30.87 8.75
C GLY A 97 -6.12 -29.52 8.34
N VAL A 98 -6.64 -28.88 7.29
CA VAL A 98 -6.28 -27.52 6.88
C VAL A 98 -7.09 -26.52 7.72
N PRO A 99 -6.50 -25.40 8.21
CA PRO A 99 -7.29 -24.41 8.92
C PRO A 99 -8.34 -23.76 8.02
N THR A 100 -9.58 -23.68 8.49
CA THR A 100 -10.65 -22.87 7.87
C THR A 100 -10.67 -21.46 8.43
N THR A 101 -10.19 -21.29 9.66
CA THR A 101 -10.13 -20.01 10.35
C THR A 101 -8.89 -19.94 11.22
N VAL A 102 -8.22 -18.79 11.20
CA VAL A 102 -7.08 -18.48 12.07
C VAL A 102 -7.40 -17.22 12.86
N THR A 103 -7.37 -17.33 14.19
CA THR A 103 -7.57 -16.18 15.08
C THR A 103 -6.25 -15.79 15.72
N TYR A 104 -5.84 -14.55 15.50
CA TYR A 104 -4.74 -13.91 16.22
C TYR A 104 -5.30 -12.98 17.29
N THR A 105 -5.05 -13.28 18.55
CA THR A 105 -5.46 -12.45 19.69
C THR A 105 -4.24 -11.72 20.25
N ALA A 106 -4.32 -10.40 20.37
CA ALA A 106 -3.24 -9.60 20.92
C ALA A 106 -3.12 -9.85 22.42
N ASP A 107 -1.91 -10.10 22.91
CA ASP A 107 -1.64 -10.24 24.35
C ASP A 107 -1.93 -8.93 25.11
N THR A 108 -1.86 -7.80 24.41
CA THR A 108 -2.28 -6.48 24.87
C THR A 108 -3.03 -5.79 23.72
N PRO A 109 -4.23 -5.23 23.93
CA PRO A 109 -4.96 -4.53 22.88
C PRO A 109 -4.10 -3.47 22.18
N VAL A 110 -4.14 -3.44 20.85
CA VAL A 110 -3.37 -2.52 20.02
C VAL A 110 -4.13 -1.21 19.91
N GLU A 111 -3.60 -0.16 20.55
CA GLU A 111 -4.19 1.18 20.54
C GLU A 111 -4.29 1.75 19.11
N ASP A 112 -5.31 2.58 18.88
CA ASP A 112 -5.47 3.29 17.61
C ASP A 112 -4.24 4.15 17.27
N GLY A 113 -3.87 4.18 15.99
CA GLY A 113 -2.69 4.88 15.50
C GLY A 113 -1.38 4.09 15.64
N LEU A 114 -1.41 2.89 16.25
CA LEU A 114 -0.30 1.93 16.20
C LEU A 114 -0.50 0.95 15.04
N LYS A 115 0.59 0.72 14.29
CA LYS A 115 0.60 -0.32 13.26
C LYS A 115 0.94 -1.67 13.90
N ALA A 116 0.15 -2.70 13.59
CA ALA A 116 0.46 -4.07 13.94
C ALA A 116 0.24 -5.01 12.76
N THR A 117 0.82 -6.22 12.88
CA THR A 117 0.83 -7.22 11.81
C THR A 117 0.68 -8.62 12.36
N VAL A 118 0.05 -9.48 11.58
CA VAL A 118 0.00 -10.93 11.79
C VAL A 118 0.40 -11.62 10.49
N SER A 119 1.07 -12.76 10.57
CA SER A 119 1.60 -13.44 9.37
C SER A 119 1.32 -14.93 9.39
N MET A 120 1.19 -15.52 8.20
CA MET A 120 1.05 -16.96 7.99
C MET A 120 1.73 -17.36 6.68
N ASP A 121 2.22 -18.59 6.64
CA ASP A 121 2.66 -19.23 5.40
C ASP A 121 1.45 -19.87 4.72
N VAL A 122 1.16 -19.49 3.48
CA VAL A 122 0.05 -20.02 2.69
C VAL A 122 0.59 -20.76 1.49
N LEU A 123 0.18 -22.02 1.33
CA LEU A 123 0.37 -22.79 0.11
C LEU A 123 -0.89 -22.62 -0.75
N PHE A 124 -0.75 -22.01 -1.92
CA PHE A 124 -1.85 -21.89 -2.88
C PHE A 124 -1.97 -23.16 -3.71
N GLU A 125 -3.20 -23.60 -3.96
CA GLU A 125 -3.50 -24.68 -4.89
C GLU A 125 -3.00 -24.34 -6.31
N GLU A 126 -2.67 -25.35 -7.10
CA GLU A 126 -2.24 -25.14 -8.49
C GLU A 126 -3.38 -24.59 -9.38
N ASP A 127 -4.63 -24.94 -9.07
CA ASP A 127 -5.81 -24.49 -9.81
C ASP A 127 -6.24 -23.04 -9.47
N ALA A 128 -5.63 -22.44 -8.43
CA ALA A 128 -5.73 -21.02 -8.13
C ALA A 128 -4.85 -20.16 -9.05
N ALA A 129 -4.07 -20.75 -9.96
CA ALA A 129 -3.23 -20.02 -10.91
C ALA A 129 -4.03 -19.00 -11.75
N ASP A 130 -3.45 -17.82 -11.92
CA ASP A 130 -4.00 -16.68 -12.66
C ASP A 130 -5.35 -16.18 -12.11
N THR A 131 -5.60 -16.37 -10.81
CA THR A 131 -6.80 -15.89 -10.11
C THR A 131 -6.48 -14.81 -9.06
N THR A 132 -7.52 -14.17 -8.54
CA THR A 132 -7.44 -13.30 -7.36
C THR A 132 -8.12 -13.99 -6.19
N VAL A 133 -7.38 -14.20 -5.10
CA VAL A 133 -7.86 -14.88 -3.91
C VAL A 133 -8.07 -13.85 -2.80
N ALA A 134 -9.30 -13.75 -2.28
CA ALA A 134 -9.63 -12.89 -1.16
C ALA A 134 -9.43 -13.61 0.17
N PHE A 135 -9.00 -12.88 1.18
CA PHE A 135 -8.89 -13.33 2.57
C PHE A 135 -9.84 -12.47 3.43
N PRO A 136 -11.09 -12.91 3.66
CA PRO A 136 -12.00 -12.20 4.54
C PRO A 136 -11.44 -12.10 5.96
N ILE A 137 -11.51 -10.91 6.56
CA ILE A 137 -10.99 -10.65 7.90
C ILE A 137 -12.02 -9.90 8.75
N VAL A 138 -12.22 -10.37 9.98
CA VAL A 138 -12.91 -9.59 11.02
C VAL A 138 -11.88 -9.06 12.01
N GLN A 139 -11.81 -7.73 12.11
CA GLN A 139 -11.03 -7.03 13.12
C GLN A 139 -11.91 -6.78 14.34
N GLN A 140 -11.59 -7.44 15.45
CA GLN A 140 -12.29 -7.25 16.71
C GLN A 140 -11.58 -6.18 17.53
N CYS A 141 -12.37 -5.33 18.18
CA CYS A 141 -11.86 -4.28 19.05
C CYS A 141 -12.48 -4.36 20.44
N GLU A 142 -11.97 -3.56 21.37
CA GLU A 142 -12.56 -3.46 22.72
C GLU A 142 -14.02 -3.01 22.66
N GLU A 143 -14.36 -2.18 21.67
CA GLU A 143 -15.71 -1.74 21.35
C GLU A 143 -15.94 -1.93 19.85
N GLY A 144 -16.90 -2.80 19.48
CA GLY A 144 -17.28 -3.05 18.10
C GLY A 144 -16.29 -3.93 17.31
N GLU A 145 -16.51 -3.98 15.99
CA GLU A 145 -15.72 -4.74 15.03
C GLU A 145 -15.80 -4.09 13.64
N ASN A 146 -14.79 -4.35 12.81
CA ASN A 146 -14.83 -4.08 11.38
C ASN A 146 -14.74 -5.40 10.60
N ALA A 147 -15.64 -5.61 9.65
CA ALA A 147 -15.66 -6.79 8.79
C ALA A 147 -15.14 -6.46 7.39
N TRP A 148 -13.88 -6.79 7.12
CA TRP A 148 -13.20 -6.66 5.84
C TRP A 148 -13.46 -7.92 4.99
N VAL A 149 -14.67 -8.03 4.47
CA VAL A 149 -15.20 -9.28 3.87
C VAL A 149 -15.78 -9.10 2.47
N GLU A 150 -15.89 -7.87 1.97
CA GLU A 150 -16.48 -7.61 0.66
C GLU A 150 -15.52 -8.03 -0.46
N ILE A 151 -16.07 -8.68 -1.48
CA ILE A 151 -15.33 -9.16 -2.66
C ILE A 151 -15.99 -8.53 -3.89
N ALA A 152 -15.20 -7.90 -4.73
CA ALA A 152 -15.69 -7.22 -5.93
C ALA A 152 -16.25 -8.24 -6.93
N GLU A 153 -17.41 -7.94 -7.51
CA GLU A 153 -17.95 -8.72 -8.62
C GLU A 153 -17.14 -8.50 -9.91
N GLU A 154 -17.36 -9.34 -10.94
CA GLU A 154 -16.66 -9.21 -12.21
C GLU A 154 -16.95 -7.84 -12.87
N GLY A 155 -15.90 -7.03 -13.01
CA GLY A 155 -15.98 -5.70 -13.61
C GLY A 155 -16.30 -4.56 -12.63
N GLU A 156 -16.43 -4.87 -11.34
CA GLU A 156 -16.51 -3.88 -10.25
C GLU A 156 -15.10 -3.43 -9.82
N ASP A 157 -14.97 -2.16 -9.41
CA ASP A 157 -13.73 -1.64 -8.84
C ASP A 157 -13.69 -1.96 -7.34
N ALA A 158 -12.74 -2.79 -6.91
CA ALA A 158 -12.55 -3.14 -5.51
C ALA A 158 -12.28 -1.93 -4.60
N HIS A 159 -11.84 -0.79 -5.15
CA HIS A 159 -11.66 0.45 -4.40
C HIS A 159 -12.98 1.20 -4.11
N GLU A 160 -14.08 0.81 -4.75
CA GLU A 160 -15.41 1.35 -4.47
C GLU A 160 -16.14 0.61 -3.34
N LEU A 161 -15.61 -0.53 -2.90
CA LEU A 161 -16.12 -1.27 -1.75
C LEU A 161 -15.82 -0.53 -0.44
N ASP A 162 -16.79 -0.55 0.48
CA ASP A 162 -16.65 0.11 1.77
C ASP A 162 -15.69 -0.66 2.69
N SER A 163 -15.80 -2.00 2.68
CA SER A 163 -15.03 -2.91 3.53
C SER A 163 -14.45 -4.10 2.74
N PRO A 164 -13.55 -3.83 1.77
CA PRO A 164 -12.95 -4.87 0.93
C PRO A 164 -12.11 -5.84 1.76
N ALA A 165 -12.23 -7.13 1.46
CA ALA A 165 -11.29 -8.13 1.94
C ALA A 165 -9.90 -7.92 1.30
N PRO A 166 -8.80 -8.13 2.04
CA PRO A 166 -7.48 -8.21 1.45
C PRO A 166 -7.42 -9.26 0.33
N VAL A 167 -6.76 -8.95 -0.78
CA VAL A 167 -6.65 -9.84 -1.93
C VAL A 167 -5.19 -10.14 -2.30
N VAL A 168 -4.94 -11.37 -2.73
CA VAL A 168 -3.67 -11.82 -3.30
C VAL A 168 -3.90 -12.24 -4.74
N ALA A 169 -3.16 -11.64 -5.67
CA ALA A 169 -3.12 -12.11 -7.05
C ALA A 169 -2.18 -13.32 -7.16
N VAL A 170 -2.76 -14.48 -7.45
CA VAL A 170 -2.01 -15.74 -7.59
C VAL A 170 -1.60 -15.87 -9.05
N GLY A 171 -0.31 -15.74 -9.31
CA GLY A 171 0.29 -15.91 -10.63
C GLY A 171 0.35 -17.38 -11.05
N ALA A 172 0.95 -17.61 -12.23
CA ALA A 172 1.14 -18.94 -12.78
C ALA A 172 1.78 -19.92 -11.79
N VAL A 173 1.51 -21.21 -12.00
CA VAL A 173 2.15 -22.30 -11.25
C VAL A 173 3.66 -22.16 -11.36
N ALA A 174 4.35 -22.19 -10.22
CA ALA A 174 5.80 -22.12 -10.22
C ALA A 174 6.39 -23.30 -10.99
N ALA A 175 7.37 -23.03 -11.84
CA ALA A 175 8.12 -24.09 -12.47
C ALA A 175 8.91 -24.87 -11.41
N GLU A 176 8.85 -26.19 -11.44
CA GLU A 176 9.68 -27.03 -10.58
C GLU A 176 11.15 -26.83 -10.96
N ASP A 177 11.89 -26.05 -10.16
CA ASP A 177 13.34 -26.07 -10.22
C ASP A 177 13.81 -27.37 -9.59
N ASP A 178 14.24 -28.31 -10.44
CA ASP A 178 14.95 -29.54 -10.07
C ASP A 178 16.10 -29.16 -9.11
N HIS A 179 15.89 -29.38 -7.81
CA HIS A 179 16.95 -29.27 -6.82
C HIS A 179 17.90 -30.45 -6.99
N GLY A 180 18.74 -30.35 -8.02
CA GLY A 180 19.87 -31.23 -8.24
C GLY A 180 20.77 -31.21 -7.02
N HIS A 181 20.70 -32.29 -6.24
CA HIS A 181 21.71 -32.62 -5.25
C HIS A 181 23.04 -32.87 -5.99
N ALA A 182 23.83 -31.80 -6.16
CA ALA A 182 25.20 -31.94 -6.56
C ALA A 182 25.98 -32.57 -5.38
N ASP A 183 26.25 -33.87 -5.51
CA ASP A 183 27.32 -34.56 -4.80
C ASP A 183 28.61 -33.74 -4.93
N ALA A 184 28.98 -33.03 -3.87
CA ALA A 184 30.31 -32.45 -3.73
C ALA A 184 31.26 -33.57 -3.28
N ALA A 185 31.85 -34.25 -4.26
CA ALA A 185 33.10 -34.97 -4.06
C ALA A 185 34.24 -33.95 -3.88
N ASP A 186 35.04 -34.18 -2.83
CA ASP A 186 36.31 -33.54 -2.54
C ASP A 186 37.16 -33.26 -3.79
N GLU A 187 37.68 -32.04 -3.93
CA GLU A 187 39.09 -31.81 -4.28
C GLU A 187 39.57 -30.47 -3.68
N GLU A 188 40.52 -30.58 -2.75
CA GLU A 188 41.32 -29.45 -2.27
C GLU A 188 42.43 -29.08 -3.27
N ALA A 189 42.64 -27.77 -3.48
CA ALA A 189 43.93 -27.23 -3.90
C ALA A 189 44.07 -25.75 -3.50
N GLU A 190 44.95 -25.52 -2.53
CA GLU A 190 45.47 -24.24 -2.04
C GLU A 190 46.32 -23.46 -3.07
N ALA A 191 46.22 -22.11 -3.02
CA ALA A 191 47.34 -21.17 -2.75
C ALA A 191 47.44 -19.90 -3.65
N ALA A 192 47.43 -18.77 -2.93
CA ALA A 192 48.29 -17.56 -3.03
C ALA A 192 48.06 -16.48 -4.11
N GLY A 193 47.99 -15.21 -3.65
CA GLY A 193 48.29 -14.02 -4.45
C GLY A 193 47.72 -12.70 -3.92
N ASP A 194 48.57 -11.88 -3.33
CA ASP A 194 48.32 -10.61 -2.62
C ASP A 194 48.15 -9.36 -3.53
N ALA A 195 47.74 -8.24 -2.91
CA ALA A 195 47.88 -6.82 -3.27
C ALA A 195 46.87 -6.07 -4.21
N HIS A 196 45.93 -5.37 -3.53
CA HIS A 196 45.68 -3.91 -3.52
C HIS A 196 45.73 -3.05 -4.82
N ALA A 197 44.63 -2.36 -5.11
CA ALA A 197 44.61 -0.95 -5.57
C ALA A 197 43.23 -0.30 -5.39
N ASP A 198 43.18 0.80 -4.62
CA ASP A 198 42.10 1.78 -4.58
C ASP A 198 41.90 2.48 -5.94
N ALA A 199 40.65 2.66 -6.36
CA ALA A 199 40.24 3.81 -7.16
C ALA A 199 38.75 4.09 -7.00
N ALA A 200 38.47 5.34 -6.67
CA ALA A 200 37.17 5.94 -6.46
C ALA A 200 36.24 5.85 -7.67
N GLY A 201 34.95 5.74 -7.38
CA GLY A 201 33.88 5.82 -8.38
C GLY A 201 32.52 5.98 -7.71
N THR A 202 32.28 7.12 -7.06
CA THR A 202 30.91 7.57 -6.78
C THR A 202 30.23 7.84 -8.10
N THR A 203 29.44 6.88 -8.58
CA THR A 203 28.40 7.11 -9.57
C THR A 203 27.09 6.74 -8.93
N ALA A 204 26.34 7.76 -8.55
CA ALA A 204 24.90 7.65 -8.34
C ALA A 204 24.29 7.17 -9.66
N ASP A 205 24.03 5.88 -9.75
CA ASP A 205 23.31 5.30 -10.86
C ASP A 205 21.82 5.61 -10.67
N ALA A 206 21.44 6.78 -11.16
CA ALA A 206 20.05 7.13 -11.40
C ALA A 206 19.57 6.40 -12.66
N SER A 207 19.44 5.07 -12.57
CA SER A 207 18.75 4.31 -13.61
C SER A 207 17.25 4.29 -13.34
N SER A 208 16.60 5.22 -14.04
CA SER A 208 15.36 5.02 -14.77
C SER A 208 14.19 4.37 -14.02
N VAL A 209 13.40 5.21 -13.35
CA VAL A 209 11.97 4.96 -13.12
C VAL A 209 11.25 5.06 -14.48
N SER A 210 11.27 3.95 -15.22
CA SER A 210 10.49 3.77 -16.45
C SER A 210 9.25 2.93 -16.13
N GLY A 211 8.29 3.56 -15.45
CA GLY A 211 6.95 3.01 -15.23
C GLY A 211 5.94 4.06 -14.76
N GLY A 212 6.23 5.35 -14.95
CA GLY A 212 5.33 6.43 -14.54
C GLY A 212 4.34 6.77 -15.64
N ASP A 213 3.05 6.57 -15.34
CA ASP A 213 1.89 6.85 -16.19
C ASP A 213 2.05 8.20 -16.94
N PRO A 214 2.01 8.20 -18.30
CA PRO A 214 2.18 9.42 -19.09
C PRO A 214 1.10 10.48 -18.78
N VAL A 215 -0.08 10.05 -18.32
CA VAL A 215 -1.18 10.95 -17.92
C VAL A 215 -0.82 11.68 -16.63
N ALA A 216 -0.29 10.97 -15.64
CA ALA A 216 0.14 11.57 -14.37
C ALA A 216 1.26 12.61 -14.57
N ARG A 217 2.20 12.34 -15.48
CA ARG A 217 3.28 13.28 -15.83
C ARG A 217 2.77 14.52 -16.55
N TRP A 218 1.80 14.36 -17.44
CA TRP A 218 1.16 15.48 -18.12
C TRP A 218 0.37 16.37 -17.16
N LEU A 219 -0.38 15.78 -16.23
CA LEU A 219 -1.13 16.52 -15.21
C LEU A 219 -0.20 17.24 -14.24
N ALA A 220 0.87 16.58 -13.79
CA ALA A 220 1.89 17.21 -12.93
C ALA A 220 2.60 18.38 -13.63
N GLY A 221 2.98 18.20 -14.90
CA GLY A 221 3.59 19.26 -15.72
C GLY A 221 2.65 20.44 -15.96
N ALA A 222 1.39 20.17 -16.30
CA ALA A 222 0.37 21.20 -16.51
C ALA A 222 0.08 21.98 -15.21
N GLY A 223 0.00 21.29 -14.07
CA GLY A 223 -0.18 21.90 -12.76
C GLY A 223 0.97 22.84 -12.38
N LEU A 224 2.21 22.41 -12.58
CA LEU A 224 3.40 23.23 -12.31
C LEU A 224 3.46 24.47 -13.20
N ALA A 225 3.15 24.32 -14.49
CA ALA A 225 3.11 25.42 -15.44
C ALA A 225 2.03 26.46 -15.08
N ALA A 226 0.83 26.00 -14.69
CA ALA A 226 -0.24 26.87 -14.22
C ALA A 226 0.14 27.61 -12.93
N GLY A 227 0.78 26.91 -11.98
CA GLY A 227 1.28 27.50 -10.73
C GLY A 227 2.33 28.60 -10.96
N LEU A 228 3.29 28.35 -11.85
CA LEU A 228 4.30 29.34 -12.23
C LEU A 228 3.70 30.55 -12.95
N ALA A 229 2.73 30.33 -13.85
CA ALA A 229 2.04 31.41 -14.55
C ALA A 229 1.25 32.30 -13.57
N ALA A 230 0.56 31.69 -12.59
CA ALA A 230 -0.15 32.43 -11.55
C ALA A 230 0.81 33.26 -10.68
N LEU A 231 1.97 32.69 -10.29
CA LEU A 231 3.01 33.39 -9.53
C LEU A 231 3.55 34.62 -10.30
N ILE A 232 3.82 34.47 -11.59
CA ILE A 232 4.31 35.57 -12.45
C ILE A 232 3.26 36.69 -12.53
N VAL A 233 1.97 36.36 -12.71
CA VAL A 233 0.90 37.35 -12.77
C VAL A 233 0.78 38.14 -11.46
N VAL A 234 0.95 37.48 -10.32
CA VAL A 234 0.96 38.13 -8.99
C VAL A 234 2.14 39.09 -8.86
N ILE A 235 3.35 38.67 -9.24
CA ILE A 235 4.56 39.50 -9.16
C ILE A 235 4.46 40.72 -10.10
N VAL A 236 3.94 40.54 -11.32
CA VAL A 236 3.80 41.61 -12.30
C VAL A 236 2.72 42.62 -11.89
N ARG A 237 1.60 42.15 -11.29
CA ARG A 237 0.53 43.05 -10.80
C ARG A 237 0.83 43.68 -9.44
N GLY A 238 1.69 43.06 -8.63
CA GLY A 238 2.08 43.54 -7.30
C GLY A 238 3.19 44.60 -7.31
N ARG A 239 3.86 44.85 -8.44
CA ARG A 239 4.87 45.91 -8.53
C ARG A 239 4.21 47.30 -8.54
N PRO A 240 4.39 48.15 -7.50
CA PRO A 240 3.91 49.52 -7.56
C PRO A 240 4.66 50.28 -8.65
N ARG A 241 3.92 50.91 -9.56
CA ARG A 241 4.49 51.81 -10.57
C ARG A 241 5.12 53.00 -9.83
N ARG A 242 6.45 53.09 -9.84
CA ARG A 242 7.15 54.29 -9.37
C ARG A 242 6.85 55.41 -10.37
N SER A 243 6.07 56.39 -9.94
CA SER A 243 5.92 57.72 -10.56
C SER A 243 6.14 58.76 -9.48
#